data_AF-A0A1L3NHA3-F1
#
_entry.id   AF-A0A1L3NHA3-F1
#
_cell.length_a   1.000
_cell.length_b   1.000
_cell.length_c   1.000
_cell.angle_alpha   90.00
_cell.angle_beta   90.00
_cell.angle_gamma   90.00
#
_symmetry.space_group_name_H-M   'P 1'
#
loop_
_entity.id
_entity.type
_entity.pdbx_description
1 polymer ?
#
loop_
_entity_poly.entity_id
_entity_poly.type
_entity_poly.pdbx_seq_one_letter_code
_entity_poly.pdbx_strand_id
1 'polypeptide(L)'
;MKFKSWILWLIGAICLISVGIMKFTEKRYLIGAMFIILGVAYVIFSIVSYKGINKINGNTLSDEELKNMDNELRELITDGERIKAIKKYRMVTGAGLIEAKEYVDSLIKGETK
;
A
#
# COMPACT_ATOMS: atom_id res chain seq x y z
N MET A 1 -31.17 1.31 9.65
CA MET A 1 -30.19 2.32 9.16
C MET A 1 -28.78 1.75 9.32
N LYS A 2 -28.02 1.60 8.23
CA LYS A 2 -26.64 1.08 8.28
C LYS A 2 -25.72 2.21 8.79
N PHE A 3 -25.47 2.27 10.10
CA PHE A 3 -24.54 3.25 10.65
C PHE A 3 -23.12 2.94 10.15
N LYS A 4 -22.52 3.89 9.41
CA LYS A 4 -21.14 3.79 8.91
C LYS A 4 -20.22 3.71 10.12
N SER A 5 -19.38 2.66 10.19
CA SER A 5 -18.44 2.43 11.30
C SER A 5 -17.53 3.62 11.62
N TRP A 6 -17.34 4.54 10.65
CA TRP A 6 -16.59 5.77 10.85
C TRP A 6 -17.24 6.74 11.87
N ILE A 7 -18.57 6.70 12.06
CA ILE A 7 -19.28 7.53 13.04
C ILE A 7 -18.97 7.12 14.49
N LEU A 8 -18.72 5.83 14.72
CA LEU A 8 -18.33 5.31 16.04
C LEU A 8 -16.96 5.87 16.46
N TRP A 9 -16.09 6.07 15.47
CA TRP A 9 -14.76 6.62 15.66
C TRP A 9 -14.79 8.12 15.97
N LEU A 10 -15.76 8.84 15.40
CA LEU A 10 -15.98 10.27 15.63
C LEU A 10 -16.52 10.55 17.04
N ILE A 11 -17.39 9.67 17.55
CA ILE A 11 -17.88 9.71 18.95
C ILE A 11 -16.75 9.42 19.95
N GLY A 12 -15.87 8.46 19.63
CA GLY A 12 -14.67 8.18 20.45
C GLY A 12 -13.74 9.39 20.56
N ALA A 13 -13.52 10.11 19.46
CA ALA A 13 -12.69 11.33 19.46
C ALA A 13 -13.29 12.45 20.33
N ILE A 14 -14.60 12.66 20.25
CA ILE A 14 -15.32 13.67 21.06
C ILE A 14 -15.25 13.33 22.56
N CYS A 15 -15.35 12.05 22.93
CA CYS A 15 -15.19 11.59 24.32
C CYS A 15 -13.77 11.78 24.87
N LEU A 16 -12.74 11.63 24.04
CA LEU A 16 -11.36 11.84 24.47
C LEU A 16 -11.05 13.34 24.69
N ILE A 17 -11.66 14.20 23.86
CA ILE A 17 -11.55 15.67 24.00
C ILE A 17 -12.25 16.14 25.29
N SER A 18 -13.41 15.57 25.63
CA SER A 18 -14.13 15.94 26.86
C SER A 18 -13.41 15.53 28.14
N VAL A 19 -12.75 14.36 28.16
CA VAL A 19 -11.89 13.92 29.28
C VAL A 19 -10.62 14.78 29.40
N GLY A 20 -10.07 15.24 28.28
CA GLY A 20 -8.92 16.17 28.27
C GLY A 20 -9.23 17.52 28.93
N ILE A 21 -10.44 18.04 28.71
CA ILE A 21 -10.91 19.31 29.30
C ILE A 21 -11.13 19.16 30.82
N MET A 22 -11.61 18.01 31.30
CA MET A 22 -11.75 17.72 32.74
C MET A 22 -10.42 17.70 33.50
N LYS A 23 -9.30 17.35 32.85
CA LYS A 23 -7.97 17.25 33.48
C LYS A 23 -7.23 18.59 33.61
N PHE A 24 -7.84 19.69 33.19
CA PHE A 24 -7.24 21.02 33.18
C PHE A 24 -7.19 21.69 34.58
N THR A 25 -7.93 21.17 35.56
CA THR A 25 -8.09 21.83 36.87
C THR A 25 -7.08 21.39 37.95
N GLU A 26 -6.24 20.38 37.69
CA GLU A 26 -5.21 19.92 38.65
C GLU A 26 -3.80 19.95 38.05
N LYS A 27 -3.21 21.12 37.75
CA LYS A 27 -1.75 21.40 37.62
C LYS A 27 -0.82 20.29 37.04
N ARG A 28 -1.30 19.36 36.20
CA ARG A 28 -0.57 18.19 35.67
C ARG A 28 -0.46 18.28 34.16
N TYR A 29 0.17 19.38 33.72
CA TYR A 29 0.44 19.72 32.31
C TYR A 29 1.17 18.63 31.53
N LEU A 30 1.95 17.78 32.21
CA LEU A 30 2.69 16.68 31.59
C LEU A 30 1.77 15.65 30.93
N ILE A 31 0.60 15.36 31.51
CA ILE A 31 -0.29 14.34 30.95
C ILE A 31 -1.00 14.88 29.71
N GLY A 32 -1.39 16.15 29.71
CA GLY A 32 -1.97 16.81 28.53
C GLY A 32 -0.99 16.86 27.36
N ALA A 33 0.29 17.16 27.62
CA ALA A 33 1.33 17.17 26.60
C ALA A 33 1.51 15.79 25.92
N MET A 34 1.44 14.70 26.68
CA MET A 34 1.54 13.33 26.14
C MET A 34 0.40 12.99 25.17
N PHE A 35 -0.83 13.41 25.47
CA PHE A 35 -1.98 13.20 24.57
C PHE A 35 -1.87 14.03 23.28
N ILE A 36 -1.36 15.26 23.37
CA ILE A 36 -1.11 16.10 22.20
C ILE A 36 -0.03 15.46 21.31
N ILE A 37 1.06 14.97 21.90
CA ILE A 37 2.15 14.30 21.17
C ILE A 37 1.64 13.02 20.50
N LEU A 38 0.88 12.20 21.21
CA LEU A 38 0.25 10.98 20.66
C LEU A 38 -0.71 11.31 19.51
N GLY A 39 -1.53 12.36 19.64
CA GLY A 39 -2.43 12.82 18.59
C GLY A 39 -1.69 13.27 17.34
N VAL A 40 -0.63 14.07 17.49
CA VAL A 40 0.21 14.53 16.37
C VAL A 40 0.92 13.33 15.71
N ALA A 41 1.47 12.40 16.50
CA ALA A 41 2.10 11.19 15.99
C ALA A 41 1.11 10.32 15.19
N TYR A 42 -0.13 10.20 15.65
CA TYR A 42 -1.17 9.45 14.96
C TYR A 42 -1.55 10.07 13.61
N VAL A 43 -1.65 11.41 13.53
CA VAL A 43 -1.92 12.12 12.28
C VAL A 43 -0.77 11.92 11.28
N ILE A 44 0.48 12.01 11.74
CA ILE A 44 1.66 11.74 10.90
C ILE A 44 1.61 10.29 10.40
N PHE A 45 1.32 9.33 11.28
CA PHE A 45 1.19 7.92 10.92
C PHE A 45 0.07 7.67 9.88
N SER A 46 -1.06 8.37 10.00
CA SER A 46 -2.17 8.32 9.06
C SER A 46 -1.76 8.83 7.67
N ILE A 47 -1.03 9.96 7.60
CA ILE A 47 -0.52 10.52 6.34
C ILE A 47 0.47 9.56 5.67
N VAL A 48 1.40 8.98 6.44
CA VAL A 48 2.39 8.02 5.94
C VAL A 48 1.70 6.77 5.39
N SER A 49 0.72 6.23 6.13
CA SER A 49 -0.01 5.03 5.73
C SER A 49 -0.88 5.27 4.49
N TYR A 50 -1.50 6.44 4.36
CA TYR A 50 -2.31 6.82 3.19
C TYR A 50 -1.46 6.90 1.91
N LYS A 51 -0.25 7.47 1.98
CA LYS A 51 0.69 7.51 0.85
C LYS A 51 1.25 6.12 0.52
N GLY A 52 1.46 5.29 1.54
CA GLY A 52 1.84 3.88 1.39
C GLY A 52 0.85 3.09 0.56
N ILE A 53 -0.46 3.21 0.87
CA ILE A 53 -1.56 2.51 0.18
C ILE A 53 -1.76 3.03 -1.25
N ASN A 54 -1.62 4.33 -1.49
CA ASN A 54 -1.79 4.89 -2.84
C ASN A 54 -0.62 4.54 -3.80
N LYS A 55 0.55 4.17 -3.29
CA LYS A 55 1.66 3.60 -4.09
C LYS A 55 1.38 2.16 -4.52
N ILE A 56 0.53 1.43 -3.79
CA ILE A 56 0.10 0.06 -4.12
C ILE A 56 -1.01 0.09 -5.17
N ASN A 57 -1.88 1.09 -5.14
CA ASN A 57 -2.98 1.25 -6.11
C ASN A 57 -2.55 1.89 -7.45
N GLY A 58 -1.30 2.34 -7.59
CA GLY A 58 -0.76 2.86 -8.85
C GLY A 58 -0.37 1.78 -9.87
N ASN A 59 -0.48 0.50 -9.51
CA ASN A 59 -0.02 -0.64 -10.30
C ASN A 59 -1.13 -1.64 -10.64
N THR A 60 -2.40 -1.28 -10.48
CA THR A 60 -3.50 -2.11 -10.98
C THR A 60 -3.55 -1.96 -12.50
N LEU A 61 -2.63 -2.64 -13.18
CA LEU A 61 -2.74 -2.94 -14.60
C LEU A 61 -4.10 -3.59 -14.82
N SER A 62 -4.84 -3.06 -15.79
CA SER A 62 -6.08 -3.69 -16.23
C SER A 62 -5.81 -5.12 -16.71
N ASP A 63 -6.79 -6.02 -16.57
CA ASP A 63 -6.64 -7.43 -16.98
C ASP A 63 -6.23 -7.58 -18.46
N GLU A 64 -6.54 -6.58 -19.30
CA GLU A 64 -6.10 -6.50 -20.70
C GLU A 64 -4.61 -6.16 -20.84
N GLU A 65 -4.09 -5.22 -20.06
CA GLU A 65 -2.67 -4.85 -20.11
C GLU A 65 -1.77 -5.97 -19.58
N LEU A 66 -2.23 -6.72 -18.58
CA LEU A 66 -1.54 -7.93 -18.11
C LEU A 66 -1.43 -8.98 -19.24
N LYS A 67 -2.54 -9.29 -19.91
CA LYS A 67 -2.54 -10.25 -21.04
C LYS A 67 -1.63 -9.82 -22.18
N ASN A 68 -1.63 -8.52 -22.53
CA ASN A 68 -0.76 -8.02 -23.59
C ASN A 68 0.72 -8.15 -23.18
N MET A 69 1.04 -7.85 -21.92
CA MET A 69 2.41 -7.98 -21.42
C MET A 69 2.88 -9.44 -21.37
N ASP A 70 2.01 -10.38 -20.96
CA ASP A 70 2.31 -11.81 -21.00
C ASP A 70 2.66 -12.27 -22.42
N ASN A 71 1.89 -11.84 -23.42
CA ASN A 71 2.16 -12.19 -24.81
C ASN A 71 3.52 -11.64 -25.27
N GLU A 72 3.80 -10.36 -25.01
CA GLU A 72 5.10 -9.76 -25.34
C GLU A 72 6.27 -10.46 -24.63
N LEU A 73 6.08 -10.86 -23.37
CA LEU A 73 7.09 -11.61 -22.61
C LEU A 73 7.33 -12.99 -23.23
N ARG A 74 6.27 -13.68 -23.67
CA ARG A 74 6.35 -14.99 -24.33
C ARG A 74 7.02 -14.92 -25.69
N GLU A 75 6.78 -13.88 -26.47
CA GLU A 75 7.49 -13.61 -27.73
C GLU A 75 9.00 -13.47 -27.47
N LEU A 76 9.38 -12.63 -26.49
CA LEU A 76 10.79 -12.46 -26.10
C LEU A 76 11.42 -13.75 -25.56
N ILE A 77 10.65 -14.59 -24.87
CA ILE A 77 11.11 -15.90 -24.39
C ILE A 77 11.36 -16.86 -25.57
N THR A 78 10.43 -16.90 -26.53
CA THR A 78 10.50 -17.76 -27.73
C THR A 78 11.69 -17.38 -28.60
N ASP A 79 11.99 -16.09 -28.71
CA ASP A 79 13.16 -15.56 -29.43
C ASP A 79 14.49 -15.79 -28.67
N GLY A 80 14.46 -16.43 -27.50
CA GLY A 80 15.65 -16.68 -26.67
C GLY A 80 16.12 -15.44 -25.90
N GLU A 81 15.36 -14.35 -25.92
CA GLU A 81 15.70 -13.05 -25.33
C GLU A 81 15.25 -12.92 -23.86
N ARG A 82 15.47 -13.95 -23.03
CA ARG A 82 15.04 -14.00 -21.61
C ARG A 82 15.45 -12.77 -20.78
N ILE A 83 16.63 -12.21 -21.03
CA ILE A 83 17.11 -11.02 -20.31
C ILE A 83 16.25 -9.79 -20.64
N LYS A 84 15.82 -9.64 -21.90
CA LYS A 84 14.93 -8.56 -22.32
C LYS A 84 13.53 -8.73 -21.73
N ALA A 85 13.03 -9.97 -21.64
CA ALA A 85 11.76 -10.27 -20.96
C ALA A 85 11.80 -9.83 -19.48
N ILE A 86 12.84 -10.22 -18.74
CA ILE A 86 13.02 -9.81 -17.33
C ILE A 86 13.09 -8.27 -17.22
N LYS A 87 13.83 -7.61 -18.13
CA LYS A 87 13.94 -6.15 -18.12
C LYS A 87 12.60 -5.47 -18.39
N LYS A 88 11.80 -5.98 -19.34
CA LYS A 88 10.47 -5.47 -19.67
C LYS A 88 9.53 -5.59 -18.47
N TYR A 89 9.44 -6.77 -17.87
CA TYR A 89 8.58 -7.00 -16.70
C TYR A 89 8.92 -6.02 -15.56
N ARG A 90 10.21 -5.78 -15.29
CA ARG A 90 10.65 -4.81 -14.28
C ARG A 90 10.28 -3.36 -14.62
N MET A 91 10.35 -2.97 -15.89
CA MET A 91 10.01 -1.62 -16.32
C MET A 91 8.51 -1.33 -16.17
N VAL A 92 7.67 -2.34 -16.43
CA VAL A 92 6.21 -2.17 -16.40
C VAL A 92 5.67 -2.35 -14.98
N THR A 93 6.15 -3.33 -14.23
CA THR A 93 5.64 -3.66 -12.89
C THR A 93 6.40 -2.97 -11.76
N GLY A 94 7.60 -2.44 -12.03
CA GLY A 94 8.50 -1.94 -10.97
C GLY A 94 9.06 -3.04 -10.07
N ALA A 95 8.87 -4.32 -10.43
CA ALA A 95 9.28 -5.47 -9.63
C ALA A 95 10.81 -5.56 -9.43
N GLY A 96 11.18 -6.21 -8.34
CA GLY A 96 12.56 -6.57 -8.06
C GLY A 96 13.14 -7.50 -9.12
N LEU A 97 14.48 -7.60 -9.19
CA LEU A 97 15.15 -8.50 -10.14
C LEU A 97 14.78 -9.97 -9.92
N ILE A 98 14.63 -10.37 -8.65
CA ILE A 98 14.27 -11.73 -8.25
C ILE A 98 12.84 -12.04 -8.71
N GLU A 99 11.88 -11.20 -8.34
CA GLU A 99 10.46 -11.34 -8.70
C GLU A 99 10.28 -11.41 -10.22
N ALA A 100 10.98 -10.56 -10.97
CA ALA A 100 10.92 -10.55 -12.42
C ALA A 100 11.47 -11.83 -13.06
N LYS A 101 12.57 -12.35 -12.50
CA LYS A 101 13.14 -13.62 -12.96
C LYS A 101 12.19 -14.77 -12.68
N GLU A 102 11.65 -14.85 -11.46
CA GLU A 102 10.71 -15.91 -11.07
C GLU A 102 9.46 -15.91 -11.94
N TYR A 103 8.93 -14.72 -12.24
CA TYR A 103 7.78 -14.58 -13.12
C TYR A 103 8.08 -15.08 -14.55
N VAL A 104 9.16 -14.59 -15.16
CA VAL A 104 9.58 -15.04 -16.51
C VAL A 104 9.86 -16.55 -16.53
N ASP A 105 10.47 -17.10 -15.49
CA ASP A 105 10.73 -18.54 -15.38
C ASP A 105 9.44 -19.37 -15.25
N SER A 106 8.42 -18.81 -14.60
CA SER A 106 7.09 -19.43 -14.51
C SER A 106 6.38 -19.46 -15.87
N LEU A 107 6.55 -18.43 -16.70
CA LEU A 107 6.02 -18.38 -18.06
C LEU A 107 6.66 -19.46 -18.95
N ILE A 108 7.98 -19.61 -18.87
CA ILE A 108 8.73 -20.66 -19.60
C ILE A 108 8.24 -22.05 -19.20
N LYS A 109 8.10 -22.30 -17.89
CA LYS A 109 7.69 -23.61 -17.37
C LYS A 109 6.25 -23.95 -17.75
N GLY A 110 5.37 -22.96 -17.84
CA GLY A 110 3.99 -23.13 -18.26
C GLY A 110 3.81 -23.55 -19.72
N GLU A 111 4.77 -23.22 -20.60
CA GLU A 111 4.75 -23.60 -22.04
C GLU A 111 5.22 -25.04 -22.29
N THR A 112 5.95 -25.63 -21.34
CA THR A 112 6.52 -26.98 -21.47
C THR A 112 5.56 -28.12 -21.07
N LYS A 113 4.24 -27.87 -21.03
CA LYS A 113 3.23 -28.86 -20.63
C LYS A 113 2.09 -28.93 -21.64
#